data_AF-A0A1M5Y524-F1
#
_entry.id   AF-A0A1M5Y524-F1
#
_cell.length_a   1.000
_cell.length_b   1.000
_cell.length_c   1.000
_cell.angle_alpha   90.00
_cell.angle_beta   90.00
_cell.angle_gamma   90.00
#
_symmetry.space_group_name_H-M   'P 1'
#
loop_
_entity.id
_entity.type
_entity.pdbx_description
1 polymer ?
#
loop_
_entity_poly.entity_id
_entity_poly.type
_entity_poly.pdbx_seq_one_letter_code
_entity_poly.pdbx_strand_id
1 'polypeptide(L)'
;MKHQRHFGTATPSREAVQTRSLIADIGRIVQILDTDIAAEEEQARVFDPSQAEYPMLARTMAARRDNLWETIAALERRLSELPPDRMRA
;
A
#
# COMPACT_ATOMS: atom_id res chain seq x y z
N MET A 1 -28.75 1.12 36.05
CA MET A 1 -27.40 0.78 36.53
C MET A 1 -26.53 0.40 35.35
N LYS A 2 -25.25 0.76 35.42
CA LYS A 2 -24.25 0.78 34.33
C LYS A 2 -23.77 -0.64 34.05
N HIS A 3 -23.91 -1.13 32.82
CA HIS A 3 -23.09 -2.25 32.33
C HIS A 3 -21.93 -1.66 31.54
N GLN A 4 -20.78 -1.58 32.22
CA GLN A 4 -19.51 -1.15 31.65
C GLN A 4 -19.12 -2.13 30.54
N ARG A 5 -19.09 -1.63 29.31
CA ARG A 5 -18.44 -2.30 28.19
C ARG A 5 -16.93 -2.20 28.42
N HIS A 6 -16.33 -3.29 28.89
CA HIS A 6 -14.88 -3.43 28.87
C HIS A 6 -14.43 -3.57 27.40
N PHE A 7 -14.17 -2.45 26.73
CA PHE A 7 -13.35 -2.43 25.54
C PHE A 7 -11.90 -2.68 25.98
N GLY A 8 -11.55 -3.95 26.18
CA GLY A 8 -10.15 -4.34 26.23
C GLY A 8 -9.54 -4.06 24.87
N THR A 9 -8.69 -3.03 24.77
CA THR A 9 -7.85 -2.81 23.60
C THR A 9 -6.90 -3.99 23.47
N ALA A 10 -7.26 -4.95 22.61
CA ALA A 10 -6.38 -6.03 22.21
C ALA A 10 -5.14 -5.42 21.54
N THR A 11 -3.95 -5.80 22.02
CA THR A 11 -2.70 -5.42 21.37
C THR A 11 -2.61 -6.11 20.01
N PRO A 12 -2.28 -5.44 18.91
CA PRO A 12 -2.15 -6.12 17.63
C PRO A 12 -1.01 -7.16 17.68
N SER A 13 -1.25 -8.35 17.10
CA SER A 13 -0.21 -9.36 16.89
C SER A 13 1.04 -8.75 16.24
N ARG A 14 2.23 -9.24 16.62
CA ARG A 14 3.51 -8.83 16.00
C ARG A 14 3.47 -8.93 14.48
N GLU A 15 2.80 -9.94 13.94
CA GLU A 15 2.61 -10.13 12.51
C GLU A 15 1.76 -9.01 11.88
N ALA A 16 0.69 -8.59 12.57
CA ALA A 16 -0.16 -7.49 12.12
C ALA A 16 0.61 -6.16 12.11
N VAL A 17 1.45 -5.91 13.13
CA VAL A 17 2.30 -4.71 13.20
C VAL A 17 3.31 -4.68 12.04
N GLN A 18 3.98 -5.80 11.76
CA GLN A 18 4.94 -5.89 10.66
C GLN A 18 4.28 -5.72 9.30
N THR A 19 3.14 -6.37 9.09
CA THR A 19 2.39 -6.27 7.83
C THR A 19 1.95 -4.82 7.58
N ARG A 20 1.48 -4.11 8.61
CA ARG A 20 1.16 -2.67 8.51
C ARG A 20 2.39 -1.81 8.19
N SER A 21 3.55 -2.11 8.78
CA SER A 21 4.79 -1.41 8.45
C SER A 21 5.15 -1.61 6.97
N LEU A 22 5.09 -2.85 6.48
CA LEU A 22 5.38 -3.16 5.08
C LEU A 22 4.42 -2.44 4.12
N ILE A 23 3.12 -2.39 4.44
CA ILE A 23 2.14 -1.61 3.66
C ILE A 23 2.55 -0.13 3.61
N ALA A 24 2.91 0.46 4.76
CA ALA A 24 3.33 1.86 4.82
C ALA A 24 4.64 2.12 4.05
N ASP A 25 5.59 1.19 4.11
CA ASP A 25 6.85 1.27 3.35
C ASP A 25 6.58 1.21 1.84
N ILE A 26 5.76 0.26 1.38
CA ILE A 26 5.41 0.12 -0.04
C ILE A 26 4.60 1.34 -0.51
N GLY A 27 3.68 1.85 0.32
CA GLY A 27 2.91 3.06 0.03
C GLY A 27 3.80 4.28 -0.21
N ARG A 28 4.89 4.44 0.55
CA ARG A 28 5.89 5.50 0.31
C ARG A 28 6.60 5.31 -1.04
N ILE A 29 6.92 4.08 -1.42
CA ILE A 29 7.55 3.80 -2.72
C ILE A 29 6.59 4.14 -3.86
N VAL A 30 5.30 3.82 -3.73
CA VAL A 30 4.28 4.19 -4.70
C VAL A 30 4.22 5.72 -4.90
N GLN A 31 4.23 6.50 -3.81
CA GLN A 31 4.24 7.97 -3.89
C GLN A 31 5.48 8.52 -4.61
N ILE A 32 6.65 7.90 -4.39
CA ILE A 32 7.88 8.26 -5.10
C ILE A 32 7.71 7.97 -6.61
N LEU A 33 7.21 6.77 -6.96
CA LEU A 33 6.96 6.41 -8.36
C LEU A 33 5.96 7.36 -9.03
N ASP A 34 4.90 7.77 -8.35
CA ASP A 34 3.94 8.74 -8.91
C ASP A 34 4.60 10.10 -9.18
N THR A 35 5.52 10.53 -8.31
CA THR A 35 6.29 11.76 -8.50
C THR A 35 7.26 11.64 -9.67
N ASP A 36 7.97 10.51 -9.77
CA ASP A 36 8.93 10.26 -10.86
C ASP A 36 8.23 10.09 -12.21
N ILE A 37 7.05 9.46 -12.25
CA ILE A 37 6.21 9.38 -13.45
C ILE A 37 5.81 10.79 -13.91
N ALA A 38 5.28 11.61 -13.00
CA ALA A 38 4.88 12.98 -13.34
C ALA A 38 6.06 13.83 -13.84
N ALA A 39 7.24 13.67 -13.24
CA ALA A 39 8.46 14.37 -13.68
C ALA A 39 8.90 13.93 -15.08
N GLU A 40 8.87 12.62 -15.37
CA GLU A 40 9.21 12.08 -16.69
C GLU A 40 8.19 12.52 -17.76
N GLU A 41 6.90 12.50 -17.44
CA GLU A 41 5.83 12.98 -18.33
C GLU A 41 5.97 14.48 -18.61
N GLU A 42 6.30 15.29 -17.60
CA GLU A 42 6.55 16.72 -17.77
C GLU A 42 7.78 16.98 -18.66
N GLN A 43 8.87 16.24 -18.42
CA GLN A 43 10.10 16.34 -19.21
C GLN A 43 9.86 15.97 -20.68
N ALA A 44 9.10 14.90 -20.94
CA ALA A 44 8.75 14.46 -22.28
C ALA A 44 7.64 15.29 -22.94
N ARG A 45 6.85 16.03 -22.14
CA ARG A 45 5.61 16.70 -22.55
C ARG A 45 4.56 15.75 -23.13
N VAL A 46 4.59 14.49 -22.70
CA VAL A 46 3.66 13.43 -23.14
C VAL A 46 3.07 12.78 -21.90
N PHE A 47 1.76 12.96 -21.70
CA PHE A 47 1.04 12.55 -20.49
C PHE A 47 0.07 11.39 -20.72
N ASP A 48 -0.21 11.05 -21.98
CA ASP A 48 -1.16 9.99 -22.32
C ASP A 48 -0.40 8.67 -22.56
N PRO A 49 -0.55 7.65 -21.69
CA PRO A 49 0.13 6.37 -21.83
C PRO A 49 -0.25 5.59 -23.08
N SER A 50 -1.30 5.97 -23.81
CA SER A 50 -1.68 5.34 -25.08
C SER A 50 -0.88 5.86 -26.28
N GLN A 51 -0.20 7.00 -26.14
CA GLN A 51 0.61 7.58 -27.20
C GLN A 51 1.86 6.73 -27.47
N ALA A 52 2.26 6.67 -28.74
CA ALA A 52 3.44 5.92 -29.15
C ALA A 52 4.73 6.56 -28.62
N GLU A 53 4.70 7.88 -28.43
CA GLU A 53 5.78 8.70 -27.90
C GLU A 53 5.86 8.67 -26.37
N TYR A 54 4.91 8.02 -25.68
CA TYR A 54 4.90 7.99 -24.22
C TYR A 54 6.18 7.33 -23.68
N PRO A 55 6.90 7.97 -22.73
CA PRO A 55 8.22 7.51 -22.30
C PRO A 55 8.20 6.07 -21.79
N MET A 56 9.15 5.27 -22.29
CA MET A 56 9.32 3.89 -21.83
C MET A 56 9.66 3.80 -20.33
N LEU A 57 10.35 4.82 -19.80
CA LEU A 57 10.65 4.92 -18.37
C LEU A 57 9.37 5.10 -17.55
N ALA A 58 8.52 6.07 -17.90
CA ALA A 58 7.21 6.29 -17.26
C ALA A 58 6.32 5.03 -17.33
N ARG A 59 6.29 4.34 -18.48
CA ARG A 59 5.59 3.04 -18.64
C ARG A 59 6.06 1.99 -17.65
N THR A 60 7.38 1.85 -17.52
CA THR A 60 7.98 0.85 -16.63
C THR A 60 7.68 1.16 -15.17
N MET A 61 7.76 2.44 -14.79
CA MET A 61 7.42 2.90 -13.44
C MET A 61 5.93 2.69 -13.13
N ALA A 62 5.03 2.99 -14.07
CA ALA A 62 3.59 2.75 -13.92
C ALA A 62 3.29 1.26 -13.72
N ALA A 63 3.86 0.38 -14.55
CA ALA A 63 3.70 -1.06 -14.38
C ALA A 63 4.22 -1.56 -13.01
N ARG A 64 5.35 -1.00 -12.54
CA ARG A 64 5.87 -1.32 -11.21
C ARG A 64 4.94 -0.83 -10.10
N ARG A 65 4.42 0.39 -10.21
CA ARG A 65 3.46 0.97 -9.25
C ARG A 65 2.22 0.09 -9.14
N ASP A 66 1.69 -0.37 -10.27
CA ASP A 66 0.48 -1.20 -10.30
C ASP A 66 0.72 -2.56 -9.60
N ASN A 67 1.88 -3.19 -9.83
CA ASN A 67 2.29 -4.41 -9.09
C ASN A 67 2.43 -4.17 -7.58
N LEU A 68 2.89 -2.98 -7.16
CA LEU A 68 3.00 -2.62 -5.74
C LEU A 68 1.62 -2.41 -5.11
N TRP A 69 0.66 -1.86 -5.85
CA TRP A 69 -0.73 -1.77 -5.41
C TRP A 69 -1.37 -3.15 -5.21
N GLU A 70 -1.13 -4.09 -6.13
CA GLU A 70 -1.57 -5.48 -5.96
C GLU A 70 -0.95 -6.13 -4.71
N THR A 71 0.34 -5.84 -4.45
CA THR A 71 1.03 -6.32 -3.26
C THR A 71 0.42 -5.74 -1.99
N ILE A 72 0.12 -4.43 -1.96
CA ILE A 72 -0.59 -3.79 -0.84
C ILE A 72 -1.93 -4.47 -0.60
N ALA A 73 -2.75 -4.64 -1.65
CA ALA A 73 -4.06 -5.27 -1.54
C ALA A 73 -3.97 -6.72 -0.99
N ALA A 74 -2.93 -7.46 -1.39
CA ALA A 74 -2.68 -8.80 -0.84
C ALA A 74 -2.30 -8.76 0.66
N LEU A 75 -1.49 -7.79 1.09
CA LEU A 75 -1.12 -7.62 2.49
C LEU A 75 -2.30 -7.15 3.36
N GLU A 76 -3.16 -6.29 2.83
CA GLU A 76 -4.41 -5.84 3.50
C GLU A 76 -5.40 -7.00 3.68
N ARG A 77 -5.52 -7.88 2.68
CA ARG A 77 -6.33 -9.09 2.79
C ARG A 77 -5.79 -10.01 3.88
N ARG A 78 -4.47 -10.25 3.91
CA ARG A 78 -3.83 -11.03 4.96
C ARG A 78 -4.07 -10.44 6.34
N LEU A 79 -4.02 -9.11 6.48
CA LEU A 79 -4.30 -8.43 7.76
C LEU A 79 -5.76 -8.64 8.21
N SER A 80 -6.69 -8.74 7.26
CA SER A 80 -8.12 -8.98 7.52
C SER A 80 -8.42 -10.44 7.91
N GLU A 81 -7.60 -11.37 7.45
CA GLU A 81 -7.67 -12.80 7.78
C GLU A 81 -6.98 -13.15 9.11
N LEU A 82 -6.14 -12.25 9.65
CA LEU A 82 -5.49 -12.47 10.94
C LEU A 82 -6.56 -12.53 12.05
N PRO A 83 -6.53 -13.60 12.89
CA PRO A 83 -7.52 -13.74 13.95
C PRO A 83 -7.42 -12.55 14.93
N PRO A 84 -8.57 -12.05 15.45
CA PRO A 84 -8.55 -11.08 16.52
C PRO A 84 -7.78 -11.68 17.70
N ASP A 85 -6.87 -10.88 18.27
CA ASP A 85 -5.86 -11.32 19.21
C ASP A 85 -6.49 -12.19 20.31
N ARG A 86 -6.09 -13.46 20.37
CA ARG A 86 -6.56 -14.36 21.44
C ARG A 86 -5.87 -13.90 22.71
N MET A 87 -6.62 -13.18 23.56
CA MET A 87 -6.30 -12.98 24.98
C MET A 87 -5.79 -14.31 25.55
N ARG A 88 -4.48 -14.38 25.81
CA ARG A 88 -3.89 -15.51 26.53
C ARG A 88 -4.42 -15.41 27.96
N ALA A 89 -5.32 -16.34 28.31
CA ALA A 89 -5.77 -16.60 29.67
C ALA A 89 -4.63 -17.20 30.50
#